data_AF-A0A2N2D961-F1
#
_entry.id   AF-A0A2N2D961-F1
#
_cell.length_a   1.000
_cell.length_b   1.000
_cell.length_c   1.000
_cell.angle_alpha   90.00
_cell.angle_beta   90.00
_cell.angle_gamma   90.00
#
_symmetry.space_group_name_H-M   'P 1'
#
loop_
_entity.id
_entity.type
_entity.pdbx_description
1 polymer ?
#
loop_
_entity_poly.entity_id
_entity_poly.type
_entity_poly.pdbx_seq_one_letter_code
_entity_poly.pdbx_strand_id
1 'polypeptide(L)'
;MNAHETCVQEYDHLAYEMESSRTGLIGSEKEIDVEKEGLKRDQQQFLSLEGDLHQLELQIKELTSRQLRCQEREGFISSQLENISRQTSENLGKKHQLHEEAILEETKRDGIECELKEIRINLNEKENIYQLHRFERDKTTKHLEHLKTEIIEKLNNLAHIRNQITSLRVEHKSLGARQERIGIDIERYNAKKNEMAQLRQARNEEMAQKETGVLALKQEFEGKQKEKNQVAQRLKELELSITRISKEQNTLSGRIQVLKKLQESFEGYSDGVKAVCTAKLTGVHGLISGILNIPEGYEKAVEVSLGECLQAVVVDGCTDAEAVVSYLLSKKAERVNLLLSHHLRDSKPSTLNSQPSTLNSQLKFGDGVIGWLADMITVDTQYQGIIDYLIGNTLLVDTLATAIGIIKGYESVLSVVTLDGQLVTPAMIRGGSPRHKGVEIIGRKGEIVRLEENAQKLAKELNLLLGVKAEEEKELSSLTNWINKANVEIYSLEIAISNLKKQASEMDREESSIIKMLSNLESELSGMEEEKDEINQNILILNEEELSLSTEDKQQREQVTEIS
;
A
#
# COMPACT_ATOMS: atom_id res chain seq x y z
N MET A 1 -212.29 -14.12 -172.22
CA MET A 1 -213.59 -14.59 -172.75
C MET A 1 -213.55 -16.09 -172.79
N ASN A 2 -214.76 -16.68 -172.80
CA ASN A 2 -215.09 -18.03 -173.27
C ASN A 2 -213.97 -18.64 -174.12
N ALA A 3 -213.62 -19.90 -173.94
CA ALA A 3 -214.24 -20.89 -173.07
C ALA A 3 -213.27 -22.07 -172.98
N HIS A 4 -213.34 -22.70 -171.81
CA HIS A 4 -213.50 -24.14 -171.59
C HIS A 4 -212.66 -25.09 -172.47
N GLU A 5 -213.17 -26.31 -172.65
CA GLU A 5 -212.44 -27.52 -172.97
C GLU A 5 -211.25 -27.26 -173.88
N THR A 6 -210.05 -27.46 -173.38
CA THR A 6 -209.67 -28.78 -172.92
C THR A 6 -208.60 -28.57 -171.86
N CYS A 7 -208.80 -29.22 -170.70
CA CYS A 7 -208.04 -29.12 -169.47
C CYS A 7 -206.93 -30.20 -169.38
N VAL A 8 -207.02 -31.25 -170.20
CA VAL A 8 -206.49 -32.57 -169.83
C VAL A 8 -205.29 -33.00 -170.68
N GLN A 9 -205.39 -32.86 -171.99
CA GLN A 9 -204.37 -33.41 -172.87
C GLN A 9 -203.25 -32.38 -173.03
N GLU A 10 -202.04 -32.54 -172.53
CA GLU A 10 -201.40 -33.65 -171.85
C GLU A 10 -200.21 -32.92 -171.20
N TYR A 11 -200.28 -32.62 -169.90
CA TYR A 11 -199.75 -33.51 -168.86
C TYR A 11 -198.60 -34.45 -169.31
N ASP A 12 -198.66 -35.11 -170.49
CA ASP A 12 -197.62 -36.04 -170.96
C ASP A 12 -196.35 -35.40 -171.54
N HIS A 13 -196.37 -34.21 -172.18
CA HIS A 13 -195.09 -33.64 -172.65
C HIS A 13 -194.43 -32.69 -171.65
N LEU A 14 -195.16 -32.39 -170.56
CA LEU A 14 -194.57 -32.14 -169.25
C LEU A 14 -193.50 -33.22 -168.86
N ALA A 15 -193.35 -34.37 -169.56
CA ALA A 15 -192.38 -35.43 -169.23
C ALA A 15 -191.01 -35.45 -169.96
N TYR A 16 -190.87 -35.02 -171.22
CA TYR A 16 -189.69 -35.45 -172.00
C TYR A 16 -188.44 -34.55 -171.98
N GLU A 17 -188.51 -33.21 -172.02
CA GLU A 17 -187.26 -32.39 -172.01
C GLU A 17 -186.79 -32.00 -170.61
N MET A 18 -187.68 -32.19 -169.65
CA MET A 18 -187.31 -32.53 -168.30
C MET A 18 -186.27 -33.69 -168.23
N GLU A 19 -186.11 -34.54 -169.25
CA GLU A 19 -185.12 -35.62 -169.27
C GLU A 19 -183.78 -35.26 -169.94
N SER A 20 -183.76 -34.32 -170.90
CA SER A 20 -182.53 -33.97 -171.62
C SER A 20 -181.62 -33.00 -170.84
N SER A 21 -182.14 -31.90 -170.29
CA SER A 21 -181.25 -30.98 -169.54
C SER A 21 -180.90 -31.50 -168.13
N ARG A 22 -181.67 -32.48 -167.68
CA ARG A 22 -181.32 -33.37 -166.57
C ARG A 22 -180.01 -34.14 -166.81
N THR A 23 -179.63 -34.41 -168.07
CA THR A 23 -178.33 -35.02 -168.37
C THR A 23 -177.16 -34.04 -168.34
N GLY A 24 -177.40 -32.75 -168.59
CA GLY A 24 -176.36 -31.71 -168.49
C GLY A 24 -175.98 -31.37 -167.04
N LEU A 25 -176.97 -31.33 -166.14
CA LEU A 25 -176.73 -30.94 -164.75
C LEU A 25 -175.93 -31.99 -163.95
N ILE A 26 -176.07 -33.28 -164.27
CA ILE A 26 -175.28 -34.36 -163.66
C ILE A 26 -173.79 -34.27 -164.06
N GLY A 27 -173.48 -33.56 -165.15
CA GLY A 27 -172.10 -33.24 -165.52
C GLY A 27 -171.48 -32.18 -164.60
N SER A 28 -172.20 -31.09 -164.34
CA SER A 28 -171.72 -30.01 -163.48
C SER A 28 -171.53 -30.42 -162.01
N GLU A 29 -172.30 -31.39 -161.52
CA GLU A 29 -172.11 -31.93 -160.16
C GLU A 29 -170.79 -32.69 -159.99
N LYS A 30 -170.24 -33.27 -161.07
CA LYS A 30 -168.95 -33.97 -161.01
C LYS A 30 -167.74 -33.04 -161.10
N GLU A 31 -167.82 -31.90 -161.77
CA GLU A 31 -166.70 -30.94 -161.80
C GLU A 31 -166.54 -30.21 -160.47
N ILE A 32 -167.63 -29.90 -159.77
CA ILE A 32 -167.58 -29.17 -158.51
C ILE A 32 -167.02 -30.04 -157.36
N ASP A 33 -167.26 -31.35 -157.37
CA ASP A 33 -166.66 -32.25 -156.36
C ASP A 33 -165.14 -32.44 -156.55
N VAL A 34 -164.63 -32.26 -157.78
CA VAL A 34 -163.18 -32.27 -158.05
C VAL A 34 -162.51 -30.98 -157.54
N GLU A 35 -163.17 -29.82 -157.67
CA GLU A 35 -162.67 -28.55 -157.10
C GLU A 35 -162.65 -28.56 -155.56
N LYS A 36 -163.59 -29.24 -154.90
CA LYS A 36 -163.61 -29.38 -153.44
C LYS A 36 -162.51 -30.27 -152.87
N GLU A 37 -162.08 -31.30 -153.62
CA GLU A 37 -160.93 -32.14 -153.24
C GLU A 37 -159.59 -31.41 -153.45
N GLY A 38 -159.48 -30.54 -154.46
CA GLY A 38 -158.31 -29.67 -154.68
C GLY A 38 -158.10 -28.68 -153.55
N LEU A 39 -159.16 -27.97 -153.14
CA LEU A 39 -159.05 -26.93 -152.11
C LEU A 39 -158.67 -27.47 -150.71
N LYS A 40 -159.05 -28.71 -150.38
CA LYS A 40 -158.67 -29.36 -149.11
C LYS A 40 -157.20 -29.76 -149.05
N ARG A 41 -156.58 -30.10 -150.18
CA ARG A 41 -155.13 -30.40 -150.25
C ARG A 41 -154.30 -29.14 -150.04
N ASP A 42 -154.71 -28.04 -150.66
CA ASP A 42 -153.96 -26.78 -150.60
C ASP A 42 -154.02 -26.14 -149.20
N GLN A 43 -155.15 -26.29 -148.49
CA GLN A 43 -155.25 -25.85 -147.09
C GLN A 43 -154.37 -26.65 -146.12
N GLN A 44 -154.16 -27.95 -146.35
CA GLN A 44 -153.26 -28.75 -145.50
C GLN A 44 -151.78 -28.42 -145.70
N GLN A 45 -151.37 -27.99 -146.89
CA GLN A 45 -149.98 -27.57 -147.13
C GLN A 45 -149.65 -26.23 -146.46
N PHE A 46 -150.58 -25.28 -146.46
CA PHE A 46 -150.36 -23.97 -145.85
C PHE A 46 -150.07 -24.05 -144.34
N LEU A 47 -150.81 -24.91 -143.60
CA LEU A 47 -150.58 -25.12 -142.17
C LEU A 47 -149.21 -25.75 -141.84
N SER A 48 -148.63 -26.53 -142.75
CA SER A 48 -147.30 -27.11 -142.54
C SER A 48 -146.17 -26.07 -142.70
N LEU A 49 -146.34 -25.15 -143.65
CA LEU A 49 -145.36 -24.10 -143.95
C LEU A 49 -145.31 -23.02 -142.86
N GLU A 50 -146.42 -22.73 -142.18
CA GLU A 50 -146.41 -21.82 -141.03
C GLU A 50 -145.67 -22.41 -139.81
N GLY A 51 -145.70 -23.73 -139.63
CA GLY A 51 -144.97 -24.40 -138.54
C GLY A 51 -143.46 -24.33 -138.69
N ASP A 52 -142.95 -24.53 -139.92
CA ASP A 52 -141.52 -24.50 -140.21
C ASP A 52 -140.92 -23.09 -140.07
N LEU A 53 -141.69 -22.05 -140.39
CA LEU A 53 -141.28 -20.65 -140.29
C LEU A 53 -141.07 -20.23 -138.83
N HIS A 54 -141.93 -20.68 -137.92
CA HIS A 54 -141.80 -20.40 -136.48
C HIS A 54 -140.59 -21.10 -135.83
N GLN A 55 -140.24 -22.31 -136.30
CA GLN A 55 -139.10 -23.05 -135.78
C GLN A 55 -137.75 -22.43 -136.20
N LEU A 56 -137.69 -21.82 -137.38
CA LEU A 56 -136.53 -21.07 -137.87
C LEU A 56 -136.29 -19.77 -137.08
N GLU A 57 -137.34 -19.05 -136.67
CA GLU A 57 -137.19 -17.83 -135.86
C GLU A 57 -136.57 -18.09 -134.48
N LEU A 58 -136.87 -19.24 -133.87
CA LEU A 58 -136.31 -19.66 -132.58
C LEU A 58 -134.80 -19.96 -132.67
N GLN A 59 -134.34 -20.57 -133.76
CA GLN A 59 -132.92 -20.89 -133.96
C GLN A 59 -132.06 -19.63 -134.16
N ILE A 60 -132.60 -18.58 -134.78
CA ILE A 60 -131.87 -17.32 -135.00
C ILE A 60 -131.56 -16.62 -133.66
N LYS A 61 -132.51 -16.60 -132.71
CA LYS A 61 -132.31 -15.99 -131.37
C LYS A 61 -131.25 -16.69 -130.52
N GLU A 62 -131.14 -18.01 -130.63
CA GLU A 62 -130.14 -18.78 -129.88
C GLU A 62 -128.71 -18.52 -130.40
N LEU A 63 -128.56 -18.35 -131.71
CA LEU A 63 -127.26 -18.04 -132.33
C LEU A 63 -126.75 -16.63 -131.98
N THR A 64 -127.64 -15.64 -131.90
CA THR A 64 -127.25 -14.26 -131.57
C THR A 64 -126.70 -14.15 -130.14
N SER A 65 -127.26 -14.94 -129.21
CA SER A 65 -126.84 -14.96 -127.80
C SER A 65 -125.56 -15.77 -127.54
N ARG A 66 -125.10 -16.58 -128.50
CA ARG A 66 -123.74 -17.18 -128.49
C ARG A 66 -122.67 -16.21 -128.97
N GLN A 67 -122.98 -15.35 -129.94
CA GLN A 67 -122.03 -14.39 -130.50
C GLN A 67 -121.61 -13.32 -129.47
N LEU A 68 -122.56 -12.79 -128.69
CA LEU A 68 -122.28 -11.77 -127.67
C LEU A 68 -121.31 -12.27 -126.57
N ARG A 69 -121.46 -13.53 -126.15
CA ARG A 69 -120.58 -14.16 -125.13
C ARG A 69 -119.14 -14.38 -125.60
N CYS A 70 -118.91 -14.51 -126.90
CA CYS A 70 -117.57 -14.64 -127.44
C CYS A 70 -116.83 -13.28 -127.46
N GLN A 71 -117.54 -12.19 -127.77
CA GLN A 71 -116.96 -10.84 -127.81
C GLN A 71 -116.51 -10.34 -126.44
N GLU A 72 -117.27 -10.60 -125.37
CA GLU A 72 -116.86 -10.23 -124.00
C GLU A 72 -115.60 -10.96 -123.55
N ARG A 73 -115.39 -12.20 -124.03
CA ARG A 73 -114.26 -13.05 -123.66
C ARG A 73 -112.96 -12.63 -124.35
N GLU A 74 -113.03 -12.12 -125.59
CA GLU A 74 -111.88 -11.53 -126.30
C GLU A 74 -111.39 -10.22 -125.65
N GLY A 75 -112.32 -9.37 -125.19
CA GLY A 75 -111.97 -8.13 -124.49
C GLY A 75 -111.21 -8.38 -123.18
N PHE A 76 -111.59 -9.41 -122.43
CA PHE A 76 -110.90 -9.77 -121.19
C PHE A 76 -109.48 -10.29 -121.42
N ILE A 77 -109.26 -11.11 -122.47
CA ILE A 77 -107.92 -11.66 -122.79
C ILE A 77 -106.96 -10.56 -123.27
N SER A 78 -107.45 -9.58 -124.03
CA SER A 78 -106.61 -8.48 -124.52
C SER A 78 -106.10 -7.58 -123.40
N SER A 79 -106.93 -7.28 -122.38
CA SER A 79 -106.49 -6.46 -121.24
C SER A 79 -105.48 -7.17 -120.32
N GLN A 80 -105.53 -8.50 -120.24
CA GLN A 80 -104.54 -9.30 -119.51
C GLN A 80 -103.18 -9.30 -120.20
N LEU A 81 -103.15 -9.40 -121.53
CA LEU A 81 -101.90 -9.36 -122.31
C LEU A 81 -101.17 -8.03 -122.18
N GLU A 82 -101.90 -6.91 -122.19
CA GLU A 82 -101.30 -5.57 -122.05
C GLU A 82 -100.64 -5.38 -120.67
N ASN A 83 -101.29 -5.84 -119.59
CA ASN A 83 -100.73 -5.77 -118.24
C ASN A 83 -99.45 -6.60 -118.07
N ILE A 84 -99.40 -7.81 -118.65
CA ILE A 84 -98.22 -8.69 -118.58
C ILE A 84 -97.04 -8.08 -119.35
N SER A 85 -97.30 -7.45 -120.50
CA SER A 85 -96.26 -6.77 -121.29
C SER A 85 -95.64 -5.57 -120.56
N ARG A 86 -96.43 -4.82 -119.79
CA ARG A 86 -95.94 -3.69 -119.00
C ARG A 86 -95.03 -4.15 -117.85
N GLN A 87 -95.43 -5.20 -117.13
CA GLN A 87 -94.64 -5.79 -116.03
C GLN A 87 -93.30 -6.38 -116.50
N THR A 88 -93.25 -6.94 -117.71
CA THR A 88 -91.99 -7.49 -118.26
C THR A 88 -90.99 -6.39 -118.60
N SER A 89 -91.42 -5.22 -119.10
CA SER A 89 -90.50 -4.11 -119.38
C SER A 89 -89.92 -3.47 -118.10
N GLU A 90 -90.73 -3.31 -117.05
CA GLU A 90 -90.28 -2.74 -115.77
C GLU A 90 -89.24 -3.65 -115.08
N ASN A 91 -89.41 -4.97 -115.15
CA ASN A 91 -88.46 -5.92 -114.57
C ASN A 91 -87.13 -5.99 -115.34
N LEU A 92 -87.16 -5.81 -116.66
CA LEU A 92 -85.96 -5.70 -117.49
C LEU A 92 -85.14 -4.44 -117.17
N GLY A 93 -85.80 -3.31 -116.90
CA GLY A 93 -85.14 -2.08 -116.47
C GLY A 93 -84.45 -2.21 -115.10
N LYS A 94 -85.13 -2.83 -114.12
CA LYS A 94 -84.55 -3.09 -112.78
C LYS A 94 -83.33 -4.02 -112.82
N LYS A 95 -83.32 -5.00 -113.72
CA LYS A 95 -82.19 -5.93 -113.86
C LYS A 95 -80.92 -5.24 -114.38
N HIS A 96 -81.05 -4.27 -115.28
CA HIS A 96 -79.90 -3.51 -115.78
C HIS A 96 -79.28 -2.59 -114.72
N GLN A 97 -80.10 -1.89 -113.93
CA GLN A 97 -79.61 -1.04 -112.84
C GLN A 97 -78.82 -1.84 -111.79
N LEU A 98 -79.32 -3.01 -111.38
CA LEU A 98 -78.62 -3.88 -110.42
C LEU A 98 -77.31 -4.44 -110.98
N HIS A 99 -77.17 -4.59 -112.30
CA HIS A 99 -75.93 -5.07 -112.90
C HIS A 99 -74.84 -3.99 -112.95
N GLU A 100 -75.19 -2.73 -113.20
CA GLU A 100 -74.24 -1.60 -113.12
C GLU A 100 -73.77 -1.36 -111.68
N GLU A 101 -74.65 -1.45 -110.69
CA GLU A 101 -74.26 -1.33 -109.27
C GLU A 101 -73.28 -2.44 -108.84
N ALA A 102 -73.45 -3.67 -109.32
CA ALA A 102 -72.56 -4.78 -109.01
C ALA A 102 -71.12 -4.58 -109.53
N ILE A 103 -70.98 -4.04 -110.75
CA ILE A 103 -69.66 -3.76 -111.35
C ILE A 103 -68.94 -2.63 -110.60
N LEU A 104 -69.69 -1.62 -110.14
CA LEU A 104 -69.10 -0.52 -109.37
C LEU A 104 -68.56 -0.98 -108.01
N GLU A 105 -69.27 -1.87 -107.30
CA GLU A 105 -68.79 -2.43 -106.03
C GLU A 105 -67.60 -3.38 -106.20
N GLU A 106 -67.50 -4.11 -107.32
CA GLU A 106 -66.36 -4.97 -107.61
C GLU A 106 -65.07 -4.15 -107.81
N THR A 107 -65.14 -3.03 -108.53
CA THR A 107 -63.99 -2.12 -108.71
C THR A 107 -63.54 -1.42 -107.42
N LYS A 108 -64.48 -1.08 -106.52
CA LYS A 108 -64.14 -0.56 -105.18
C LYS A 108 -63.42 -1.61 -104.33
N ARG A 109 -63.82 -2.88 -104.43
CA ARG A 109 -63.21 -3.99 -103.70
C ARG A 109 -61.74 -4.19 -104.08
N ASP A 110 -61.45 -4.13 -105.38
CA ASP A 110 -60.09 -4.31 -105.90
C ASP A 110 -59.15 -3.15 -105.52
N GLY A 111 -59.69 -1.91 -105.42
CA GLY A 111 -58.95 -0.75 -104.90
C GLY A 111 -58.55 -0.92 -103.43
N ILE A 112 -59.50 -1.31 -102.57
CA ILE A 112 -59.25 -1.56 -101.14
C ILE A 112 -58.26 -2.72 -100.94
N GLU A 113 -58.30 -3.75 -101.80
CA GLU A 113 -57.39 -4.88 -101.72
C GLU A 113 -55.93 -4.49 -102.06
N CYS A 114 -55.73 -3.49 -102.93
CA CYS A 114 -54.41 -2.93 -103.20
C CYS A 114 -53.89 -2.06 -102.04
N GLU A 115 -54.73 -1.21 -101.45
CA GLU A 115 -54.36 -0.39 -100.28
C GLU A 115 -53.98 -1.26 -99.07
N LEU A 116 -54.69 -2.38 -98.84
CA LEU A 116 -54.35 -3.33 -97.78
C LEU A 116 -52.99 -4.02 -97.97
N LYS A 117 -52.57 -4.27 -99.22
CA LYS A 117 -51.25 -4.86 -99.50
C LYS A 117 -50.14 -3.86 -99.20
N GLU A 118 -50.32 -2.59 -99.54
CA GLU A 118 -49.35 -1.53 -99.27
C GLU A 118 -49.21 -1.25 -97.76
N ILE A 119 -50.33 -1.21 -97.02
CA ILE A 119 -50.32 -1.09 -95.56
C ILE A 119 -49.62 -2.28 -94.90
N ARG A 120 -49.80 -3.51 -95.41
CA ARG A 120 -49.09 -4.70 -94.89
C ARG A 120 -47.58 -4.62 -95.04
N ILE A 121 -47.09 -4.12 -96.17
CA ILE A 121 -45.65 -3.97 -96.42
C ILE A 121 -45.07 -2.94 -95.45
N ASN A 122 -45.70 -1.77 -95.32
CA ASN A 122 -45.29 -0.73 -94.38
C ASN A 122 -45.34 -1.21 -92.92
N LEU A 123 -46.36 -2.00 -92.53
CA LEU A 123 -46.45 -2.56 -91.19
C LEU A 123 -45.30 -3.54 -90.91
N ASN A 124 -44.94 -4.38 -91.88
CA ASN A 124 -43.84 -5.34 -91.74
C ASN A 124 -42.46 -4.64 -91.65
N GLU A 125 -42.25 -3.57 -92.42
CA GLU A 125 -41.04 -2.75 -92.32
C GLU A 125 -40.94 -2.06 -90.95
N LYS A 126 -42.04 -1.48 -90.47
CA LYS A 126 -42.08 -0.85 -89.14
C LYS A 126 -41.91 -1.87 -88.00
N GLU A 127 -42.46 -3.08 -88.14
CA GLU A 127 -42.25 -4.17 -87.18
C GLU A 127 -40.77 -4.61 -87.15
N ASN A 128 -40.11 -4.74 -88.29
CA ASN A 128 -38.68 -5.07 -88.34
C ASN A 128 -37.80 -3.98 -87.71
N ILE A 129 -38.10 -2.70 -87.98
CA ILE A 129 -37.40 -1.57 -87.34
C ILE A 129 -37.65 -1.57 -85.82
N TYR A 130 -38.88 -1.86 -85.39
CA TYR A 130 -39.22 -1.99 -83.97
C TYR A 130 -38.46 -3.14 -83.30
N GLN A 131 -38.35 -4.31 -83.95
CA GLN A 131 -37.59 -5.45 -83.43
C GLN A 131 -36.10 -5.14 -83.30
N LEU A 132 -35.50 -4.45 -84.27
CA LEU A 132 -34.10 -4.04 -84.22
C LEU A 132 -33.83 -3.05 -83.07
N HIS A 133 -34.62 -1.97 -82.98
CA HIS A 133 -34.51 -1.01 -81.89
C HIS A 133 -34.81 -1.62 -80.52
N ARG A 134 -35.74 -2.59 -80.45
CA ARG A 134 -36.01 -3.35 -79.22
C ARG A 134 -34.78 -4.17 -78.82
N PHE A 135 -34.12 -4.83 -79.75
CA PHE A 135 -32.90 -5.61 -79.49
C PHE A 135 -31.73 -4.72 -79.04
N GLU A 136 -31.51 -3.59 -79.70
CA GLU A 136 -30.50 -2.61 -79.28
C GLU A 136 -30.81 -2.05 -77.90
N ARG A 137 -32.06 -1.63 -77.67
CA ARG A 137 -32.52 -1.15 -76.36
C ARG A 137 -32.31 -2.20 -75.28
N ASP A 138 -32.69 -3.45 -75.52
CA ASP A 138 -32.54 -4.55 -74.55
C ASP A 138 -31.06 -4.90 -74.28
N LYS A 139 -30.16 -4.68 -75.25
CA LYS A 139 -28.70 -4.80 -75.07
C LYS A 139 -28.16 -3.64 -74.21
N THR A 140 -28.58 -2.41 -74.50
CA THR A 140 -28.17 -1.22 -73.74
C THR A 140 -28.73 -1.25 -72.32
N THR A 141 -29.99 -1.67 -72.11
CA THR A 141 -30.56 -1.80 -70.76
C THR A 141 -29.85 -2.87 -69.94
N LYS A 142 -29.52 -4.03 -70.52
CA LYS A 142 -28.71 -5.05 -69.83
C LYS A 142 -27.32 -4.56 -69.47
N HIS A 143 -26.66 -3.83 -70.37
CA HIS A 143 -25.36 -3.24 -70.09
C HIS A 143 -25.45 -2.19 -68.97
N LEU A 144 -26.50 -1.36 -68.99
CA LEU A 144 -26.76 -0.34 -67.98
C LEU A 144 -27.14 -0.96 -66.62
N GLU A 145 -27.90 -2.06 -66.59
CA GLU A 145 -28.16 -2.84 -65.38
C GLU A 145 -26.87 -3.45 -64.80
N HIS A 146 -26.00 -3.99 -65.65
CA HIS A 146 -24.71 -4.55 -65.21
C HIS A 146 -23.77 -3.47 -64.62
N LEU A 147 -23.62 -2.34 -65.31
CA LEU A 147 -22.86 -1.19 -64.79
C LEU A 147 -23.45 -0.67 -63.47
N LYS A 148 -24.79 -0.62 -63.34
CA LYS A 148 -25.44 -0.25 -62.07
C LYS A 148 -25.13 -1.23 -60.95
N THR A 149 -25.13 -2.54 -61.22
CA THR A 149 -24.77 -3.55 -60.21
C THR A 149 -23.32 -3.40 -59.76
N GLU A 150 -22.39 -3.18 -60.68
CA GLU A 150 -20.98 -2.95 -60.34
C GLU A 150 -20.79 -1.68 -59.50
N ILE A 151 -21.48 -0.58 -59.84
CA ILE A 151 -21.44 0.66 -59.05
C ILE A 151 -21.99 0.44 -57.63
N ILE A 152 -23.08 -0.32 -57.47
CA ILE A 152 -23.64 -0.63 -56.16
C ILE A 152 -22.67 -1.48 -55.33
N GLU A 153 -22.02 -2.47 -55.94
CA GLU A 153 -20.98 -3.28 -55.28
C GLU A 153 -19.78 -2.43 -54.84
N LYS A 154 -19.27 -1.55 -55.72
CA LYS A 154 -18.18 -0.63 -55.35
C LYS A 154 -18.58 0.36 -54.26
N LEU A 155 -19.81 0.88 -54.28
CA LEU A 155 -20.33 1.74 -53.21
C LEU A 155 -20.43 1.01 -51.87
N ASN A 156 -20.87 -0.24 -51.87
CA ASN A 156 -20.89 -1.07 -50.66
C ASN A 156 -19.47 -1.35 -50.15
N ASN A 157 -18.52 -1.65 -51.05
CA ASN A 157 -17.12 -1.84 -50.68
C ASN A 157 -16.49 -0.56 -50.12
N LEU A 158 -16.75 0.60 -50.74
CA LEU A 158 -16.32 1.90 -50.24
C LEU A 158 -16.92 2.21 -48.87
N ALA A 159 -18.21 1.92 -48.66
CA ALA A 159 -18.86 2.07 -47.36
C ALA A 159 -18.24 1.12 -46.31
N HIS A 160 -17.90 -0.11 -46.70
CA HIS A 160 -17.24 -1.08 -45.83
C HIS A 160 -15.83 -0.61 -45.41
N ILE A 161 -15.00 -0.20 -46.36
CA ILE A 161 -13.65 0.32 -46.10
C ILE A 161 -13.71 1.59 -45.23
N ARG A 162 -14.63 2.53 -45.50
CA ARG A 162 -14.83 3.71 -44.64
C ARG A 162 -15.21 3.37 -43.21
N ASN A 163 -16.08 2.38 -43.03
CA ASN A 163 -16.46 1.90 -41.71
C ASN A 163 -15.27 1.26 -40.98
N GLN A 164 -14.43 0.50 -41.68
CA GLN A 164 -13.20 -0.06 -41.12
C GLN A 164 -12.18 1.03 -40.75
N ILE A 165 -11.96 2.02 -41.62
CA ILE A 165 -11.08 3.16 -41.34
C ILE A 165 -11.58 3.94 -40.12
N THR A 166 -12.89 4.19 -40.03
CA THR A 166 -13.47 4.92 -38.88
C THR A 166 -13.39 4.11 -37.60
N SER A 167 -13.62 2.79 -37.61
CA SER A 167 -13.44 1.95 -36.42
C SER A 167 -11.98 1.93 -35.96
N LEU A 168 -11.03 1.74 -36.88
CA LEU A 168 -9.59 1.75 -36.57
C LEU A 168 -9.13 3.12 -36.06
N ARG A 169 -9.64 4.24 -36.58
CA ARG A 169 -9.33 5.58 -36.06
C ARG A 169 -9.86 5.80 -34.64
N VAL A 170 -11.03 5.26 -34.32
CA VAL A 170 -11.58 5.31 -32.95
C VAL A 170 -10.73 4.49 -32.00
N GLU A 171 -10.32 3.29 -32.42
CA GLU A 171 -9.43 2.41 -31.65
C GLU A 171 -8.08 3.07 -31.41
N HIS A 172 -7.45 3.62 -32.46
CA HIS A 172 -6.19 4.38 -32.40
C HIS A 172 -6.26 5.55 -31.41
N LYS A 173 -7.34 6.34 -31.47
CA LYS A 173 -7.56 7.45 -30.53
C LYS A 173 -7.76 6.95 -29.09
N SER A 174 -8.42 5.81 -28.91
CA SER A 174 -8.63 5.22 -27.58
C SER A 174 -7.33 4.68 -26.97
N LEU A 175 -6.46 4.07 -27.79
CA LEU A 175 -5.11 3.64 -27.43
C LEU A 175 -4.22 4.84 -27.09
N GLY A 176 -4.24 5.91 -27.89
CA GLY A 176 -3.51 7.14 -27.59
C GLY A 176 -3.89 7.75 -26.24
N ALA A 177 -5.18 7.82 -25.92
CA ALA A 177 -5.66 8.28 -24.62
C ALA A 177 -5.30 7.33 -23.46
N ARG A 178 -5.08 6.04 -23.74
CA ARG A 178 -4.58 5.07 -22.74
C ARG A 178 -3.07 5.20 -22.53
N GLN A 179 -2.28 5.38 -23.60
CA GLN A 179 -0.84 5.67 -23.52
C GLN A 179 -0.57 6.91 -22.68
N GLU A 180 -1.30 8.01 -22.91
CA GLU A 180 -1.13 9.25 -22.14
C GLU A 180 -1.39 9.04 -20.65
N ARG A 181 -2.42 8.26 -20.29
CA ARG A 181 -2.70 7.90 -18.90
C ARG A 181 -1.59 7.05 -18.27
N ILE A 182 -1.09 6.04 -18.99
CA ILE A 182 0.02 5.21 -18.51
C ILE A 182 1.30 6.06 -18.36
N GLY A 183 1.56 6.98 -19.29
CA GLY A 183 2.69 7.92 -19.19
C GLY A 183 2.65 8.76 -17.91
N ILE A 184 1.47 9.31 -17.58
CA ILE A 184 1.26 10.05 -16.32
C ILE A 184 1.49 9.15 -15.10
N ASP A 185 1.02 7.90 -15.14
CA ASP A 185 1.24 6.95 -14.05
C ASP A 185 2.73 6.58 -13.89
N ILE A 186 3.47 6.38 -15.00
CA ILE A 186 4.92 6.16 -14.99
C ILE A 186 5.64 7.35 -14.34
N GLU A 187 5.32 8.57 -14.72
CA GLU A 187 5.89 9.78 -14.11
C GLU A 187 5.61 9.83 -12.60
N ARG A 188 4.37 9.54 -12.20
CA ARG A 188 3.96 9.48 -10.79
C ARG A 188 4.75 8.42 -10.01
N TYR A 189 4.89 7.21 -10.55
CA TYR A 189 5.64 6.14 -9.89
C TYR A 189 7.14 6.43 -9.85
N ASN A 190 7.71 7.07 -10.88
CA ASN A 190 9.11 7.52 -10.87
C ASN A 190 9.35 8.60 -9.81
N ALA A 191 8.43 9.56 -9.65
CA ALA A 191 8.50 10.54 -8.58
C ALA A 191 8.47 9.87 -7.19
N LYS A 192 7.54 8.92 -6.98
CA LYS A 192 7.42 8.15 -5.74
C LYS A 192 8.66 7.30 -5.45
N LYS A 193 9.27 6.68 -6.48
CA LYS A 193 10.53 5.93 -6.38
C LYS A 193 11.66 6.84 -5.90
N ASN A 194 11.80 8.03 -6.48
CA ASN A 194 12.84 8.98 -6.10
C ASN A 194 12.66 9.48 -4.66
N GLU A 195 11.42 9.78 -4.26
CA GLU A 195 11.10 10.17 -2.88
C GLU A 195 11.48 9.07 -1.88
N MET A 196 11.11 7.82 -2.17
CA MET A 196 11.47 6.67 -1.33
C MET A 196 12.98 6.44 -1.26
N ALA A 197 13.69 6.59 -2.37
CA ALA A 197 15.14 6.48 -2.40
C ALA A 197 15.83 7.55 -1.53
N GLN A 198 15.35 8.80 -1.56
CA GLN A 198 15.85 9.88 -0.72
C GLN A 198 15.58 9.63 0.78
N LEU A 199 14.36 9.22 1.12
CA LEU A 199 14.01 8.89 2.50
C LEU A 199 14.85 7.72 3.04
N ARG A 200 15.06 6.67 2.23
CA ARG A 200 15.93 5.55 2.59
C ARG A 200 17.36 6.01 2.83
N GLN A 201 17.89 6.85 1.94
CA GLN A 201 19.24 7.40 2.10
C GLN A 201 19.38 8.15 3.43
N ALA A 202 18.43 9.03 3.75
CA ALA A 202 18.42 9.76 5.01
C ALA A 202 18.36 8.82 6.24
N ARG A 203 17.60 7.72 6.16
CA ARG A 203 17.55 6.71 7.23
C ARG A 203 18.85 5.93 7.39
N ASN A 204 19.51 5.59 6.28
CA ASN A 204 20.81 4.94 6.30
C ASN A 204 21.89 5.86 6.87
N GLU A 205 21.85 7.15 6.57
CA GLU A 205 22.75 8.15 7.15
C GLU A 205 22.51 8.31 8.67
N GLU A 206 21.25 8.39 9.10
CA GLU A 206 20.90 8.41 10.53
C GLU A 206 21.38 7.14 11.26
N MET A 207 21.20 5.98 10.63
CA MET A 207 21.65 4.69 11.16
C MET A 207 23.18 4.66 11.32
N ALA A 208 23.92 5.08 10.29
CA ALA A 208 25.38 5.13 10.32
C ALA A 208 25.90 6.08 11.41
N GLN A 209 25.28 7.25 11.58
CA GLN A 209 25.60 8.17 12.67
C GLN A 209 25.41 7.51 14.05
N LYS A 210 24.28 6.83 14.27
CA LYS A 210 24.04 6.12 15.54
C LYS A 210 24.99 4.95 15.75
N GLU A 211 25.34 4.19 14.71
CA GLU A 211 26.32 3.10 14.79
C GLU A 211 27.70 3.62 15.19
N THR A 212 28.17 4.73 14.61
CA THR A 212 29.42 5.37 15.02
C THR A 212 29.38 5.88 16.46
N GLY A 213 28.24 6.44 16.90
CA GLY A 213 28.02 6.85 18.28
C GLY A 213 28.08 5.68 19.26
N VAL A 214 27.44 4.55 18.93
CA VAL A 214 27.50 3.32 19.75
C VAL A 214 28.93 2.77 19.84
N LEU A 215 29.68 2.77 18.74
CA LEU A 215 31.08 2.34 18.75
C LEU A 215 31.95 3.21 19.66
N ALA A 216 31.81 4.54 19.57
CA ALA A 216 32.52 5.45 20.45
C ALA A 216 32.15 5.24 21.93
N LEU A 217 30.85 5.13 22.23
CA LEU A 217 30.37 4.92 23.60
C LEU A 217 30.80 3.56 24.16
N LYS A 218 30.88 2.50 23.34
CA LYS A 218 31.42 1.19 23.73
C LYS A 218 32.92 1.25 24.05
N GLN A 219 33.70 2.01 23.29
CA GLN A 219 35.12 2.21 23.59
C GLN A 219 35.33 2.94 24.92
N GLU A 220 34.56 4.01 25.16
CA GLU A 220 34.57 4.70 26.46
C GLU A 220 34.11 3.78 27.60
N PHE A 221 33.08 2.97 27.35
CA PHE A 221 32.58 1.97 28.30
C PHE A 221 33.67 0.97 28.71
N GLU A 222 34.38 0.40 27.75
CA GLU A 222 35.50 -0.51 28.04
C GLU A 222 36.63 0.18 28.80
N GLY A 223 36.94 1.44 28.45
CA GLY A 223 37.93 2.25 29.16
C GLY A 223 37.56 2.45 30.64
N LYS A 224 36.32 2.89 30.89
CA LYS A 224 35.79 3.12 32.24
C LYS A 224 35.62 1.82 33.03
N GLN A 225 35.32 0.70 32.37
CA GLN A 225 35.29 -0.62 33.01
C GLN A 225 36.68 -1.06 33.48
N LYS A 226 37.74 -0.79 32.69
CA LYS A 226 39.13 -1.05 33.10
C LYS A 226 39.53 -0.17 34.29
N GLU A 227 39.18 1.11 34.25
CA GLU A 227 39.41 2.07 35.34
C GLU A 227 38.71 1.62 36.63
N LYS A 228 37.44 1.19 36.55
CA LYS A 228 36.70 0.61 37.68
C LYS A 228 37.42 -0.59 38.29
N ASN A 229 37.94 -1.49 37.46
CA ASN A 229 38.66 -2.67 37.95
C ASN A 229 39.97 -2.29 38.65
N GLN A 230 40.68 -1.28 38.15
CA GLN A 230 41.90 -0.76 38.79
C GLN A 230 41.59 -0.13 40.15
N VAL A 231 40.56 0.72 40.23
CA VAL A 231 40.07 1.32 41.49
C VAL A 231 39.68 0.22 42.49
N ALA A 232 38.92 -0.78 42.05
CA ALA A 232 38.51 -1.90 42.91
C ALA A 232 39.71 -2.71 43.44
N GLN A 233 40.75 -2.88 42.63
CA GLN A 233 41.99 -3.52 43.06
C GLN A 233 42.74 -2.67 44.10
N ARG A 234 42.88 -1.36 43.85
CA ARG A 234 43.49 -0.42 44.81
C ARG A 234 42.75 -0.42 46.14
N LEU A 235 41.41 -0.41 46.12
CA LEU A 235 40.59 -0.52 47.34
C LEU A 235 40.87 -1.80 48.12
N LYS A 236 41.00 -2.93 47.44
CA LYS A 236 41.32 -4.21 48.10
C LYS A 236 42.70 -4.18 48.76
N GLU A 237 43.70 -3.61 48.08
CA GLU A 237 45.06 -3.45 48.63
C GLU A 237 45.06 -2.49 49.84
N LEU A 238 44.25 -1.44 49.77
CA LEU A 238 44.08 -0.47 50.85
C LEU A 238 43.38 -1.08 52.08
N GLU A 239 42.35 -1.93 51.88
CA GLU A 239 41.69 -2.65 52.96
C GLU A 239 42.63 -3.64 53.67
N LEU A 240 43.50 -4.33 52.93
CA LEU A 240 44.53 -5.18 53.51
C LEU A 240 45.52 -4.35 54.35
N SER A 241 45.89 -3.15 53.88
CA SER A 241 46.78 -2.24 54.60
C SER A 241 46.14 -1.69 55.88
N ILE A 242 44.88 -1.25 55.79
CA ILE A 242 44.08 -0.77 56.93
C ILE A 242 43.92 -1.87 57.98
N THR A 243 43.58 -3.09 57.58
CA THR A 243 43.43 -4.22 58.52
C THR A 243 44.75 -4.60 59.17
N ARG A 244 45.88 -4.52 58.46
CA ARG A 244 47.22 -4.72 59.03
C ARG A 244 47.55 -3.68 60.09
N ILE A 245 47.44 -2.39 59.76
CA ILE A 245 47.77 -1.29 60.67
C ILE A 245 46.82 -1.27 61.88
N SER A 246 45.53 -1.56 61.68
CA SER A 246 44.56 -1.66 62.78
C SER A 246 44.90 -2.80 63.74
N LYS A 247 45.37 -3.95 63.24
CA LYS A 247 45.86 -5.04 64.09
C LYS A 247 47.10 -4.61 64.89
N GLU A 248 48.08 -3.99 64.23
CA GLU A 248 49.29 -3.48 64.89
C GLU A 248 48.95 -2.46 65.98
N GLN A 249 48.03 -1.52 65.71
CA GLN A 249 47.56 -0.53 66.67
C GLN A 249 46.85 -1.18 67.87
N ASN A 250 46.00 -2.20 67.65
CA ASN A 250 45.34 -2.94 68.72
C ASN A 250 46.34 -3.70 69.60
N THR A 251 47.38 -4.29 69.01
CA THR A 251 48.46 -4.95 69.76
C THR A 251 49.23 -3.95 70.62
N LEU A 252 49.60 -2.78 70.07
CA LEU A 252 50.27 -1.72 70.83
C LEU A 252 49.40 -1.20 71.97
N SER A 253 48.12 -0.92 71.69
CA SER A 253 47.15 -0.44 72.69
C SER A 253 46.99 -1.44 73.84
N GLY A 254 46.87 -2.74 73.52
CA GLY A 254 46.84 -3.80 74.52
C GLY A 254 48.11 -3.85 75.37
N ARG A 255 49.29 -3.71 74.75
CA ARG A 255 50.57 -3.66 75.48
C ARG A 255 50.66 -2.43 76.40
N ILE A 256 50.30 -1.25 75.90
CA ILE A 256 50.26 -0.02 76.70
C ILE A 256 49.32 -0.17 77.89
N GLN A 257 48.12 -0.71 77.68
CA GLN A 257 47.15 -0.91 78.76
C GLN A 257 47.68 -1.87 79.84
N VAL A 258 48.34 -2.96 79.44
CA VAL A 258 49.00 -3.87 80.38
C VAL A 258 50.08 -3.13 81.18
N LEU A 259 50.99 -2.42 80.51
CA LEU A 259 52.06 -1.68 81.19
C LEU A 259 51.53 -0.58 82.13
N LYS A 260 50.50 0.17 81.72
CA LYS A 260 49.82 1.15 82.57
C LYS A 260 49.18 0.52 83.79
N LYS A 261 48.50 -0.62 83.63
CA LYS A 261 47.93 -1.37 84.76
C LYS A 261 49.00 -1.83 85.75
N LEU A 262 50.14 -2.32 85.26
CA LEU A 262 51.29 -2.69 86.09
C LEU A 262 51.87 -1.48 86.84
N GLN A 263 51.87 -0.31 86.22
CA GLN A 263 52.33 0.94 86.84
C GLN A 263 51.34 1.44 87.91
N GLU A 264 50.04 1.43 87.62
CA GLU A 264 48.97 1.82 88.55
C GLU A 264 48.87 0.88 89.75
N SER A 265 49.13 -0.41 89.56
CA SER A 265 49.15 -1.40 90.64
C SER A 265 50.44 -1.38 91.46
N PHE A 266 51.39 -0.49 91.15
CA PHE A 266 52.73 -0.45 91.73
C PHE A 266 53.39 -1.84 91.77
N GLU A 267 53.23 -2.62 90.71
CA GLU A 267 53.81 -3.97 90.66
C GLU A 267 55.33 -3.92 90.55
N GLY A 268 56.05 -4.66 91.40
CA GLY A 268 57.51 -4.66 91.48
C GLY A 268 58.10 -3.72 92.55
N TYR A 269 57.30 -2.78 93.08
CA TYR A 269 57.65 -1.99 94.25
C TYR A 269 57.50 -2.79 95.56
N SER A 270 58.15 -2.34 96.63
CA SER A 270 57.97 -2.93 97.96
C SER A 270 56.54 -2.75 98.50
N ASP A 271 56.11 -3.64 99.40
CA ASP A 271 54.73 -3.64 99.91
C ASP A 271 54.45 -2.36 100.72
N GLY A 272 55.47 -1.83 101.39
CA GLY A 272 55.42 -0.56 102.09
C GLY A 272 55.15 0.62 101.15
N VAL A 273 55.91 0.72 100.06
CA VAL A 273 55.74 1.78 99.05
C VAL A 273 54.36 1.72 98.42
N LYS A 274 53.92 0.50 98.05
CA LYS A 274 52.59 0.27 97.48
C LYS A 274 51.47 0.69 98.42
N ALA A 275 51.59 0.42 99.73
CA ALA A 275 50.62 0.85 100.72
C ALA A 275 50.49 2.38 100.81
N VAL A 276 51.62 3.10 100.83
CA VAL A 276 51.62 4.58 100.89
C VAL A 276 51.02 5.19 99.64
N CYS A 277 51.45 4.75 98.45
CA CYS A 277 50.97 5.31 97.19
C CYS A 277 49.48 5.00 96.94
N THR A 278 48.98 3.86 97.41
CA THR A 278 47.55 3.52 97.32
C THR A 278 46.69 4.35 98.29
N ALA A 279 47.25 4.75 99.44
CA ALA A 279 46.53 5.50 100.48
C ALA A 279 46.24 6.96 100.12
N LYS A 280 46.98 7.54 99.16
CA LYS A 280 46.84 8.94 98.70
C LYS A 280 46.79 9.96 99.86
N LEU A 281 47.75 9.84 100.77
CA LEU A 281 47.88 10.75 101.91
C LEU A 281 48.23 12.17 101.46
N THR A 282 47.73 13.18 102.17
CA THR A 282 48.05 14.60 101.93
C THR A 282 49.55 14.85 102.15
N GLY A 283 50.14 15.73 101.33
CA GLY A 283 51.57 16.07 101.43
C GLY A 283 52.53 15.06 100.79
N VAL A 284 52.02 13.98 100.18
CA VAL A 284 52.81 13.00 99.40
C VAL A 284 52.82 13.38 97.93
N HIS A 285 54.00 13.61 97.36
CA HIS A 285 54.19 14.04 95.97
C HIS A 285 54.27 12.86 94.99
N GLY A 286 54.78 11.72 95.46
CA GLY A 286 54.95 10.53 94.65
C GLY A 286 56.31 9.86 94.87
N LEU A 287 56.67 8.96 93.96
CA LEU A 287 57.93 8.21 94.01
C LEU A 287 59.00 8.89 93.16
N ILE A 288 60.26 8.79 93.57
CA ILE A 288 61.40 9.26 92.77
C ILE A 288 61.38 8.65 91.37
N SER A 289 61.22 7.34 91.25
CA SER A 289 61.05 6.63 89.96
C SER A 289 59.88 7.13 89.10
N GLY A 290 58.84 7.70 89.70
CA GLY A 290 57.71 8.29 88.97
C GLY A 290 57.97 9.72 88.50
N ILE A 291 58.79 10.47 89.25
CA ILE A 291 59.10 11.89 89.02
C ILE A 291 60.25 12.05 88.01
N LEU A 292 61.16 11.08 87.94
CA LEU A 292 62.30 11.12 87.02
C LEU A 292 61.89 10.87 85.56
N ASN A 293 62.58 11.55 84.65
CA ASN A 293 62.60 11.23 83.23
C ASN A 293 64.04 10.87 82.82
N ILE A 294 64.26 9.60 82.47
CA ILE A 294 65.58 9.02 82.22
C ILE A 294 65.67 8.66 80.73
N PRO A 295 66.63 9.19 79.97
CA PRO A 295 66.82 8.82 78.58
C PRO A 295 67.28 7.36 78.42
N GLU A 296 66.99 6.78 77.25
CA GLU A 296 67.35 5.39 76.92
C GLU A 296 68.87 5.18 76.97
N GLY A 297 69.30 4.09 77.62
CA GLY A 297 70.71 3.72 77.78
C GLY A 297 71.30 4.12 79.12
N TYR A 298 70.64 4.97 79.91
CA TYR A 298 71.12 5.39 81.24
C TYR A 298 70.38 4.71 82.41
N GLU A 299 69.37 3.88 82.14
CA GLU A 299 68.49 3.31 83.17
C GLU A 299 69.26 2.50 84.21
N LYS A 300 70.23 1.69 83.79
CA LYS A 300 71.07 0.88 84.67
C LYS A 300 71.98 1.75 85.55
N ALA A 301 72.58 2.78 84.96
CA ALA A 301 73.44 3.71 85.68
C ALA A 301 72.66 4.47 86.76
N VAL A 302 71.45 4.91 86.43
CA VAL A 302 70.55 5.60 87.36
C VAL A 302 70.01 4.66 88.44
N GLU A 303 69.60 3.44 88.08
CA GLU A 303 69.12 2.43 89.04
C GLU A 303 70.18 2.14 90.11
N VAL A 304 71.43 1.89 89.71
CA VAL A 304 72.49 1.50 90.65
C VAL A 304 72.94 2.70 91.48
N SER A 305 72.92 3.91 90.91
CA SER A 305 73.29 5.13 91.63
C SER A 305 72.26 5.51 92.69
N LEU A 306 70.96 5.38 92.39
CA LEU A 306 69.88 5.66 93.33
C LEU A 306 69.63 4.51 94.31
N GLY A 307 69.86 3.26 93.90
CA GLY A 307 69.66 2.08 94.73
C GLY A 307 68.26 2.04 95.36
N GLU A 308 68.20 1.91 96.69
CA GLU A 308 66.93 1.88 97.44
C GLU A 308 66.21 3.24 97.44
N CYS A 309 66.89 4.35 97.16
CA CYS A 309 66.27 5.67 97.03
C CYS A 309 65.43 5.80 95.75
N LEU A 310 65.55 4.88 94.79
CA LEU A 310 64.71 4.84 93.59
C LEU A 310 63.22 4.67 93.92
N GLN A 311 62.93 3.91 94.98
CA GLN A 311 61.58 3.67 95.49
C GLN A 311 61.20 4.64 96.64
N ALA A 312 62.02 5.66 96.90
CA ALA A 312 61.71 6.61 97.97
C ALA A 312 60.50 7.47 97.61
N VAL A 313 59.70 7.78 98.64
CA VAL A 313 58.51 8.63 98.55
C VAL A 313 58.89 10.05 98.90
N VAL A 314 58.59 10.99 98.00
CA VAL A 314 58.79 12.42 98.22
C VAL A 314 57.59 12.99 98.98
N VAL A 315 57.85 13.71 100.07
CA VAL A 315 56.83 14.38 100.90
C VAL A 315 57.17 15.85 101.11
N ASP A 316 56.18 16.68 101.39
CA ASP A 316 56.36 18.12 101.60
C ASP A 316 57.22 18.40 102.84
N GLY A 317 56.72 18.03 104.02
CA GLY A 317 57.29 18.40 105.32
C GLY A 317 57.55 17.23 106.27
N CYS A 318 58.20 17.51 107.41
CA CYS A 318 58.34 16.54 108.50
C CYS A 318 56.98 16.07 109.04
N THR A 319 55.98 16.95 109.07
CA THR A 319 54.61 16.63 109.50
C THR A 319 53.95 15.57 108.63
N ASP A 320 54.16 15.65 107.31
CA ASP A 320 53.61 14.66 106.37
C ASP A 320 54.38 13.34 106.45
N ALA A 321 55.70 13.41 106.67
CA ALA A 321 56.51 12.21 106.92
C ALA A 321 56.05 11.45 108.17
N GLU A 322 55.77 12.14 109.27
CA GLU A 322 55.21 11.54 110.49
C GLU A 322 53.86 10.87 110.23
N ALA A 323 52.99 11.50 109.43
CA ALA A 323 51.71 10.92 109.04
C ALA A 323 51.87 9.64 108.20
N VAL A 324 52.82 9.63 107.25
CA VAL A 324 53.14 8.43 106.44
C VAL A 324 53.69 7.30 107.30
N VAL A 325 54.60 7.59 108.23
CA VAL A 325 55.17 6.58 109.14
C VAL A 325 54.10 6.01 110.07
N SER A 326 53.25 6.86 110.63
CA SER A 326 52.13 6.45 111.48
C SER A 326 51.15 5.56 110.73
N TYR A 327 50.86 5.90 109.47
CA TYR A 327 50.04 5.08 108.59
C TYR A 327 50.67 3.69 108.35
N LEU A 328 51.95 3.63 107.98
CA LEU A 328 52.67 2.37 107.74
C LEU A 328 52.68 1.47 108.98
N LEU A 329 52.92 2.03 110.17
CA LEU A 329 52.88 1.31 111.44
C LEU A 329 51.49 0.73 111.72
N SER A 330 50.42 1.51 111.48
CA SER A 330 49.04 1.04 111.67
C SER A 330 48.67 -0.13 110.75
N LYS A 331 49.25 -0.17 109.54
CA LYS A 331 49.03 -1.21 108.53
C LYS A 331 49.99 -2.38 108.62
N LYS A 332 50.98 -2.34 109.52
CA LYS A 332 52.09 -3.30 109.60
C LYS A 332 52.78 -3.50 108.25
N ALA A 333 52.87 -2.43 107.47
CA ALA A 333 53.47 -2.43 106.15
C ALA A 333 55.01 -2.35 106.24
N GLU A 334 55.70 -2.67 105.14
CA GLU A 334 57.16 -2.64 105.09
C GLU A 334 57.73 -1.22 105.24
N ARG A 335 59.04 -1.15 105.51
CA ARG A 335 59.76 0.12 105.64
C ARG A 335 59.82 0.84 104.29
N VAL A 336 59.75 2.18 104.35
CA VAL A 336 59.82 3.07 103.18
C VAL A 336 60.81 4.19 103.46
N ASN A 337 61.58 4.58 102.45
CA ASN A 337 62.45 5.75 102.49
C ASN A 337 61.64 7.00 102.14
N LEU A 338 61.68 8.02 102.98
CA LEU A 338 60.97 9.29 102.77
C LEU A 338 61.97 10.41 102.49
N LEU A 339 61.69 11.22 101.46
CA LEU A 339 62.52 12.37 101.07
C LEU A 339 61.72 13.66 101.26
N LEU A 340 62.28 14.59 102.03
CA LEU A 340 61.63 15.84 102.42
C LEU A 340 61.92 16.92 101.37
N SER A 341 60.91 17.33 100.60
CA SER A 341 61.09 18.28 99.51
C SER A 341 61.40 19.70 99.98
N HIS A 342 60.85 20.16 101.11
CA HIS A 342 61.08 21.52 101.63
C HIS A 342 62.54 21.78 102.03
N HIS A 343 63.22 20.83 102.67
CA HIS A 343 64.62 20.98 103.07
C HIS A 343 65.60 20.98 101.89
N LEU A 344 65.21 20.36 100.78
CA LEU A 344 66.03 20.22 99.59
C LEU A 344 65.75 21.32 98.55
N ARG A 345 64.68 22.11 98.73
CA ARG A 345 64.28 23.22 97.85
C ARG A 345 65.15 24.47 98.02
N ASP A 346 65.54 24.77 99.26
CA ASP A 346 66.34 25.97 99.62
C ASP A 346 67.85 25.69 99.74
N SER A 347 68.26 24.42 99.56
CA SER A 347 69.66 24.07 99.41
C SER A 347 70.14 24.55 98.04
N LYS A 348 70.62 25.79 97.95
CA LYS A 348 71.49 26.20 96.84
C LYS A 348 72.57 25.12 96.65
N PRO A 349 73.02 24.80 95.41
CA PRO A 349 74.09 23.85 95.16
C PRO A 349 75.48 24.33 95.66
N SER A 350 75.54 25.19 96.68
CA SER A 350 76.73 25.95 97.05
C SER A 350 77.22 25.78 98.49
N THR A 351 76.68 24.88 99.33
CA THR A 351 77.24 24.71 100.69
C THR A 351 77.37 23.28 101.21
N LEU A 352 76.85 22.26 100.53
CA LEU A 352 77.14 20.86 100.86
C LEU A 352 78.04 20.16 99.83
N ASN A 353 78.15 20.71 98.61
CA ASN A 353 79.06 20.27 97.54
C ASN A 353 79.74 21.48 96.88
N SER A 354 80.51 22.29 97.62
CA SER A 354 81.27 23.43 97.07
C SER A 354 82.52 22.99 96.28
N GLN A 355 82.46 21.88 95.55
CA GLN A 355 83.58 21.33 94.79
C GLN A 355 83.36 21.13 93.27
N PRO A 356 82.22 21.38 92.60
CA PRO A 356 82.15 21.11 91.16
C PRO A 356 82.95 22.12 90.32
N SER A 357 83.12 23.38 90.76
CA SER A 357 83.90 24.37 89.99
C SER A 357 85.41 24.10 90.00
N THR A 358 85.95 23.57 91.09
CA THR A 358 87.34 23.09 91.17
C THR A 358 87.51 21.69 90.57
N LEU A 359 86.54 20.78 90.72
CA LEU A 359 86.59 19.47 90.06
C LEU A 359 86.46 19.58 88.54
N ASN A 360 85.57 20.40 87.99
CA ASN A 360 85.41 20.56 86.54
C ASN A 360 86.65 21.15 85.86
N SER A 361 87.50 21.88 86.60
CA SER A 361 88.77 22.42 86.10
C SER A 361 89.97 21.48 86.32
N GLN A 362 89.87 20.53 87.27
CA GLN A 362 90.90 19.52 87.55
C GLN A 362 90.69 18.20 86.82
N LEU A 363 89.44 17.79 86.63
CA LEU A 363 89.02 16.69 85.76
C LEU A 363 89.29 17.10 84.31
N LYS A 364 90.54 16.90 83.86
CA LYS A 364 90.78 16.71 82.43
C LYS A 364 89.94 15.49 82.07
N PHE A 365 88.79 15.69 81.44
CA PHE A 365 87.96 14.61 80.90
C PHE A 365 88.88 13.76 80.00
N GLY A 366 89.41 12.67 80.56
CA GLY A 366 90.19 11.70 79.82
C GLY A 366 89.27 10.86 78.96
N ASP A 367 89.85 10.00 78.12
CA ASP A 367 89.10 9.03 77.35
C ASP A 367 88.24 8.17 78.28
N GLY A 368 86.91 8.16 78.05
CA GLY A 368 85.94 7.30 78.75
C GLY A 368 84.98 8.00 79.74
N VAL A 369 85.11 9.32 79.99
CA VAL A 369 84.15 10.07 80.82
C VAL A 369 83.01 10.64 79.98
N ILE A 370 81.76 10.34 80.35
CA ILE A 370 80.56 10.78 79.63
C ILE A 370 80.03 12.12 80.18
N GLY A 371 80.00 12.27 81.51
CA GLY A 371 79.53 13.50 82.17
C GLY A 371 78.94 13.24 83.54
N TRP A 372 78.36 14.26 84.18
CA TRP A 372 77.65 14.10 85.45
C TRP A 372 76.32 13.39 85.22
N LEU A 373 75.98 12.42 86.07
CA LEU A 373 74.75 11.65 85.91
C LEU A 373 73.50 12.52 86.12
N ALA A 374 73.56 13.48 87.04
CA ALA A 374 72.46 14.41 87.30
C ALA A 374 72.08 15.24 86.06
N ASP A 375 73.06 15.61 85.21
CA ASP A 375 72.83 16.39 84.00
C ASP A 375 72.13 15.58 82.89
N MET A 376 72.19 14.25 82.96
CA MET A 376 71.59 13.35 81.97
C MET A 376 70.12 13.01 82.29
N ILE A 377 69.62 13.42 83.46
CA ILE A 377 68.25 13.15 83.92
C ILE A 377 67.44 14.43 83.86
N THR A 378 66.21 14.35 83.37
CA THR A 378 65.28 15.49 83.39
C THR A 378 64.27 15.34 84.51
N VAL A 379 64.04 16.42 85.26
CA VAL A 379 63.07 16.47 86.35
C VAL A 379 62.44 17.86 86.45
N ASP A 380 61.23 17.97 87.02
CA ASP A 380 60.64 19.28 87.32
C ASP A 380 61.53 20.08 88.28
N THR A 381 61.59 21.40 88.06
CA THR A 381 62.45 22.33 88.81
C THR A 381 62.31 22.24 90.34
N GLN A 382 61.11 21.91 90.83
CA GLN A 382 60.84 21.72 92.26
C GLN A 382 61.54 20.51 92.89
N TYR A 383 61.98 19.54 92.09
CA TYR A 383 62.64 18.31 92.54
C TYR A 383 64.13 18.27 92.19
N GLN A 384 64.66 19.27 91.48
CA GLN A 384 66.07 19.33 91.08
C GLN A 384 67.00 19.19 92.29
N GLY A 385 66.71 19.88 93.40
CA GLY A 385 67.51 19.78 94.63
C GLY A 385 67.54 18.38 95.24
N ILE A 386 66.52 17.54 94.99
CA ILE A 386 66.51 16.13 95.40
C ILE A 386 67.49 15.32 94.54
N ILE A 387 67.53 15.59 93.24
CA ILE A 387 68.43 14.88 92.31
C ILE A 387 69.88 15.29 92.54
N ASP A 388 70.13 16.58 92.74
CA ASP A 388 71.46 17.10 93.07
C ASP A 388 71.97 16.51 94.40
N TYR A 389 71.08 16.29 95.37
CA TYR A 389 71.42 15.63 96.63
C TYR A 389 71.75 14.14 96.47
N LEU A 390 70.93 13.40 95.69
CA LEU A 390 71.08 11.95 95.56
C LEU A 390 72.22 11.54 94.63
N ILE A 391 72.40 12.24 93.51
CA ILE A 391 73.34 11.85 92.44
C ILE A 391 74.13 13.02 91.85
N GLY A 392 74.06 14.22 92.43
CA GLY A 392 74.80 15.40 91.93
C GLY A 392 76.32 15.25 92.01
N ASN A 393 76.82 14.31 92.83
CA ASN A 393 78.25 13.97 92.89
C ASN A 393 78.58 12.62 92.25
N THR A 394 77.76 12.18 91.29
CA THR A 394 77.93 10.92 90.57
C THR A 394 78.36 11.18 89.13
N LEU A 395 79.54 10.69 88.75
CA LEU A 395 80.10 10.80 87.41
C LEU A 395 79.79 9.53 86.59
N LEU A 396 79.37 9.69 85.35
CA LEU A 396 79.08 8.61 84.41
C LEU A 396 80.28 8.35 83.49
N VAL A 397 80.66 7.08 83.34
CA VAL A 397 81.78 6.62 82.50
C VAL A 397 81.41 5.40 81.66
N ASP A 398 82.25 5.08 80.68
CA ASP A 398 82.07 3.96 79.76
C ASP A 398 82.37 2.58 80.39
N THR A 399 83.45 2.45 81.16
CA THR A 399 83.95 1.16 81.66
C THR A 399 84.36 1.18 83.13
N LEU A 400 84.39 0.00 83.75
CA LEU A 400 84.82 -0.17 85.14
C LEU A 400 86.28 0.25 85.34
N ALA A 401 87.14 0.02 84.35
CA ALA A 401 88.55 0.40 84.41
C ALA A 401 88.70 1.92 84.51
N THR A 402 87.93 2.66 83.71
CA THR A 402 87.83 4.12 83.77
C THR A 402 87.33 4.58 85.15
N ALA A 403 86.29 3.93 85.68
CA ALA A 403 85.72 4.27 86.98
C ALA A 403 86.73 4.13 88.14
N ILE A 404 87.49 3.03 88.16
CA ILE A 404 88.53 2.78 89.17
C ILE A 404 89.70 3.76 89.02
N GLY A 405 90.08 4.08 87.79
CA GLY A 405 91.16 5.04 87.51
C GLY A 405 90.86 6.42 88.06
N ILE A 406 89.61 6.88 87.91
CA ILE A 406 89.16 8.19 88.41
C ILE A 406 89.15 8.21 89.94
N ILE A 407 88.58 7.20 90.61
CA ILE A 407 88.50 7.18 92.07
C ILE A 407 89.87 7.08 92.74
N LYS A 408 90.86 6.43 92.11
CA LYS A 408 92.24 6.42 92.62
C LYS A 408 92.94 7.79 92.53
N GLY A 409 92.55 8.62 91.55
CA GLY A 409 93.13 9.94 91.34
C GLY A 409 92.50 11.05 92.18
N TYR A 410 91.28 10.85 92.66
CA TYR A 410 90.50 11.85 93.39
C TYR A 410 89.95 11.25 94.68
N GLU A 411 90.57 11.56 95.82
CA GLU A 411 90.17 11.08 97.16
C GLU A 411 88.91 11.76 97.73
N SER A 412 88.24 12.63 96.96
CA SER A 412 87.02 13.30 97.43
C SER A 412 85.78 12.38 97.33
N VAL A 413 84.65 12.84 97.88
CA VAL A 413 83.38 12.10 98.08
C VAL A 413 82.67 11.70 96.75
N LEU A 414 83.39 11.61 95.64
CA LEU A 414 82.89 11.34 94.29
C LEU A 414 82.41 9.89 94.15
N SER A 415 81.22 9.70 93.56
CA SER A 415 80.76 8.39 93.09
C SER A 415 80.96 8.30 91.58
N VAL A 416 81.36 7.14 91.06
CA VAL A 416 81.53 6.93 89.61
C VAL A 416 80.75 5.70 89.18
N VAL A 417 79.90 5.84 88.17
CA VAL A 417 79.02 4.78 87.66
C VAL A 417 79.30 4.51 86.18
N THR A 418 79.23 3.24 85.78
CA THR A 418 79.35 2.84 84.36
C THR A 418 77.98 2.72 83.69
N LEU A 419 77.91 2.79 82.36
CA LEU A 419 76.68 2.51 81.59
C LEU A 419 76.09 1.13 81.88
N ASP A 420 76.94 0.15 82.20
CA ASP A 420 76.53 -1.21 82.55
C ASP A 420 76.02 -1.36 83.99
N GLY A 421 75.98 -0.27 84.77
CA GLY A 421 75.43 -0.26 86.12
C GLY A 421 76.41 -0.76 87.19
N GLN A 422 77.71 -0.49 87.03
CA GLN A 422 78.70 -0.72 88.09
C GLN A 422 78.97 0.61 88.79
N LEU A 423 78.84 0.64 90.12
CA LEU A 423 79.07 1.83 90.94
C LEU A 423 80.33 1.66 91.76
N VAL A 424 81.24 2.60 91.63
CA VAL A 424 82.50 2.68 92.36
C VAL A 424 82.43 3.93 93.24
N THR A 425 82.77 3.80 94.51
CA THR A 425 82.99 4.90 95.45
C THR A 425 84.35 4.70 96.12
N PRO A 426 84.91 5.70 96.83
CA PRO A 426 86.22 5.55 97.49
C PRO A 426 86.28 4.37 98.48
N ALA A 427 85.12 3.98 99.05
CA ALA A 427 85.03 2.94 100.06
C ALA A 427 84.42 1.62 99.57
N MET A 428 83.71 1.61 98.43
CA MET A 428 82.93 0.45 98.00
C MET A 428 82.83 0.34 96.48
N ILE A 429 82.90 -0.89 95.97
CA ILE A 429 82.58 -1.22 94.59
C ILE A 429 81.34 -2.11 94.57
N ARG A 430 80.29 -1.67 93.89
CA ARG A 430 79.08 -2.44 93.61
C ARG A 430 79.05 -2.84 92.14
N GLY A 431 78.99 -4.14 91.90
CA GLY A 431 78.87 -4.71 90.56
C GLY A 431 78.22 -6.10 90.62
N GLY A 432 77.80 -6.59 89.45
CA GLY A 432 77.03 -7.82 89.30
C GLY A 432 75.68 -7.55 88.64
N SER A 433 74.97 -8.61 88.20
CA SER A 433 73.67 -8.44 87.57
C SER A 433 72.62 -8.00 88.61
N PRO A 434 71.92 -6.88 88.41
CA PRO A 434 70.86 -6.45 89.32
C PRO A 434 69.73 -7.49 89.35
N ARG A 435 69.09 -7.66 90.52
CA ARG A 435 67.79 -8.33 90.58
C ARG A 435 66.82 -7.47 89.76
N HIS A 436 66.26 -8.03 88.68
CA HIS A 436 65.54 -7.33 87.59
C HIS A 436 64.43 -6.31 87.95
N LYS A 437 64.07 -6.14 89.22
CA LYS A 437 62.91 -5.33 89.63
C LYS A 437 63.09 -3.82 89.46
N GLY A 438 64.29 -3.26 89.64
CA GLY A 438 64.49 -1.79 89.56
C GLY A 438 64.58 -1.26 88.12
N VAL A 439 65.35 -1.91 87.24
CA VAL A 439 65.39 -1.61 85.79
C VAL A 439 64.01 -1.72 85.17
N GLU A 440 63.24 -2.74 85.53
CA GLU A 440 61.89 -2.95 84.99
C GLU A 440 60.92 -1.83 85.41
N ILE A 441 61.05 -1.29 86.63
CA ILE A 441 60.25 -0.16 87.09
C ILE A 441 60.55 1.11 86.29
N ILE A 442 61.82 1.43 86.07
CA ILE A 442 62.25 2.63 85.32
C ILE A 442 61.90 2.49 83.84
N GLY A 443 62.23 1.33 83.24
CA GLY A 443 62.06 1.07 81.81
C GLY A 443 60.60 1.09 81.36
N ARG A 444 59.64 0.75 82.24
CA ARG A 444 58.20 0.77 81.90
C ARG A 444 57.70 2.15 81.48
N LYS A 445 58.11 3.21 82.19
CA LYS A 445 57.66 4.59 81.87
C LYS A 445 58.16 5.01 80.49
N GLY A 446 59.44 4.74 80.19
CA GLY A 446 60.01 4.98 78.87
C GLY A 446 59.38 4.11 77.77
N GLU A 447 59.14 2.83 78.05
CA GLU A 447 58.47 1.91 77.12
C GLU A 447 57.04 2.39 76.80
N ILE A 448 56.27 2.85 77.80
CA ILE A 448 54.93 3.40 77.60
C ILE A 448 54.97 4.62 76.68
N VAL A 449 55.84 5.61 76.96
CA VAL A 449 55.94 6.84 76.13
C VAL A 449 56.27 6.49 74.69
N ARG A 450 57.24 5.59 74.45
CA ARG A 450 57.62 5.16 73.10
C ARG A 450 56.49 4.42 72.38
N LEU A 451 55.78 3.53 73.09
CA LEU A 451 54.66 2.81 72.52
C LEU A 451 53.50 3.76 72.20
N GLU A 452 53.26 4.79 73.02
CA GLU A 452 52.27 5.82 72.78
C GLU A 452 52.60 6.68 71.55
N GLU A 453 53.86 7.10 71.39
CA GLU A 453 54.33 7.80 70.19
C GLU A 453 54.14 6.95 68.92
N ASN A 454 54.49 5.67 68.98
CA ASN A 454 54.29 4.75 67.87
C ASN A 454 52.80 4.52 67.57
N ALA A 455 51.97 4.38 68.60
CA ALA A 455 50.52 4.27 68.44
C ALA A 455 49.93 5.55 67.80
N GLN A 456 50.45 6.73 68.14
CA GLN A 456 50.03 7.99 67.53
C GLN A 456 50.47 8.09 66.07
N LYS A 457 51.66 7.62 65.71
CA LYS A 457 52.12 7.54 64.30
C LYS A 457 51.20 6.62 63.49
N LEU A 458 50.93 5.41 63.98
CA LEU A 458 50.01 4.47 63.32
C LEU A 458 48.58 5.02 63.24
N ALA A 459 48.10 5.74 64.25
CA ALA A 459 46.78 6.38 64.21
C ALA A 459 46.67 7.43 63.10
N LYS A 460 47.73 8.24 62.88
CA LYS A 460 47.80 9.20 61.79
C LYS A 460 47.82 8.51 60.42
N GLU A 461 48.61 7.45 60.28
CA GLU A 461 48.68 6.65 59.06
C GLU A 461 47.31 6.00 58.74
N LEU A 462 46.65 5.41 59.75
CA LEU A 462 45.33 4.81 59.60
C LEU A 462 44.29 5.82 59.13
N ASN A 463 44.26 7.02 59.73
CA ASN A 463 43.34 8.09 59.32
C ASN A 463 43.60 8.54 57.88
N LEU A 464 44.86 8.62 57.45
CA LEU A 464 45.21 8.95 56.07
C LEU A 464 44.70 7.88 55.11
N LEU A 465 44.92 6.60 55.41
CA LEU A 465 44.46 5.49 54.58
C LEU A 465 42.92 5.41 54.53
N LEU A 466 42.23 5.68 55.63
CA LEU A 466 40.76 5.77 55.67
C LEU A 466 40.24 6.91 54.78
N GLY A 467 40.93 8.05 54.76
CA GLY A 467 40.61 9.16 53.85
C GLY A 467 40.78 8.79 52.38
N VAL A 468 41.89 8.13 52.02
CA VAL A 468 42.12 7.61 50.66
C VAL A 468 41.05 6.58 50.29
N LYS A 469 40.67 5.70 51.23
CA LYS A 469 39.63 4.69 51.00
C LYS A 469 38.29 5.34 50.66
N ALA A 470 37.89 6.36 51.40
CA ALA A 470 36.63 7.06 51.16
C ALA A 470 36.59 7.73 49.77
N GLU A 471 37.71 8.29 49.29
CA GLU A 471 37.78 8.90 47.96
C GLU A 471 37.72 7.84 46.85
N GLU A 472 38.45 6.73 46.97
CA GLU A 472 38.41 5.63 46.01
C GLU A 472 37.03 4.93 45.99
N GLU A 473 36.33 4.82 47.14
CA GLU A 473 34.94 4.32 47.20
C GLU A 473 33.96 5.24 46.45
N LYS A 474 34.15 6.56 46.58
CA LYS A 474 33.36 7.57 45.87
C LYS A 474 33.63 7.52 44.37
N GLU A 475 34.89 7.39 43.97
CA GLU A 475 35.29 7.20 42.57
C GLU A 475 34.66 5.92 42.00
N LEU A 476 34.74 4.80 42.73
CA LEU A 476 34.14 3.52 42.33
C LEU A 476 32.61 3.62 42.13
N SER A 477 31.93 4.33 43.04
CA SER A 477 30.48 4.59 42.94
C SER A 477 30.15 5.43 41.71
N SER A 478 30.92 6.49 41.46
CA SER A 478 30.74 7.34 40.28
C SER A 478 30.95 6.59 38.96
N LEU A 479 32.01 5.77 38.87
CA LEU A 479 32.31 4.92 37.73
C LEU A 479 31.19 3.89 37.52
N THR A 480 30.71 3.25 38.59
CA THR A 480 29.62 2.27 38.51
C THR A 480 28.33 2.90 38.00
N ASN A 481 27.99 4.09 38.49
CA ASN A 481 26.81 4.82 38.01
C ASN A 481 26.95 5.24 36.54
N TRP A 482 28.13 5.70 36.13
CA TRP A 482 28.40 6.05 34.73
C TRP A 482 28.29 4.82 33.82
N ILE A 483 28.91 3.70 34.20
CA ILE A 483 28.87 2.42 33.47
C ILE A 483 27.41 1.95 33.29
N ASN A 484 26.60 2.01 34.34
CA ASN A 484 25.19 1.64 34.26
C ASN A 484 24.40 2.53 33.30
N LYS A 485 24.63 3.85 33.33
CA LYS A 485 24.00 4.81 32.42
C LYS A 485 24.41 4.55 30.96
N ALA A 486 25.72 4.40 30.71
CA ALA A 486 26.26 4.11 29.40
C ALA A 486 25.71 2.79 28.84
N ASN A 487 25.57 1.74 29.67
CA ASN A 487 24.97 0.47 29.23
C ASN A 487 23.50 0.63 28.78
N VAL A 488 22.70 1.38 29.54
CA VAL A 488 21.30 1.66 29.17
C VAL A 488 21.24 2.46 27.88
N GLU A 489 22.12 3.45 27.72
CA GLU A 489 22.20 4.27 26.51
C GLU A 489 22.61 3.45 25.29
N ILE A 490 23.66 2.62 25.39
CA ILE A 490 24.08 1.68 24.35
C ILE A 490 22.91 0.81 23.91
N TYR A 491 22.21 0.18 24.86
CA TYR A 491 21.07 -0.68 24.56
C TYR A 491 19.92 0.09 23.87
N SER A 492 19.65 1.32 24.31
CA SER A 492 18.62 2.16 23.68
C SER A 492 18.97 2.53 22.23
N LEU A 493 20.25 2.83 21.96
CA LEU A 493 20.75 3.15 20.63
C LEU A 493 20.74 1.91 19.72
N GLU A 494 21.10 0.73 20.23
CA GLU A 494 21.02 -0.53 19.49
C GLU A 494 19.59 -0.88 19.08
N ILE A 495 18.60 -0.65 19.96
CA ILE A 495 17.18 -0.78 19.61
C ILE A 495 16.81 0.22 18.51
N ALA A 496 17.24 1.48 18.63
CA ALA A 496 16.96 2.50 17.64
C ALA A 496 17.57 2.16 16.26
N ILE A 497 18.81 1.65 16.22
CA ILE A 497 19.48 1.16 15.02
C ILE A 497 18.70 -0.01 14.42
N SER A 498 18.28 -0.98 15.24
CA SER A 498 17.47 -2.13 14.79
C SER A 498 16.14 -1.70 14.15
N ASN A 499 15.46 -0.70 14.74
CA ASN A 499 14.24 -0.14 14.19
C ASN A 499 14.48 0.61 12.88
N LEU A 500 15.52 1.43 12.79
CA LEU A 500 15.91 2.11 11.55
C LEU A 500 16.24 1.10 10.44
N LYS A 501 16.94 0.02 10.78
CA LYS A 501 17.26 -1.06 9.84
C LYS A 501 16.01 -1.76 9.31
N LYS A 502 15.01 -2.01 10.17
CA LYS A 502 13.71 -2.56 9.75
C LYS A 502 13.01 -1.61 8.78
N GLN A 503 12.92 -0.32 9.12
CA GLN A 503 12.32 0.71 8.27
C GLN A 503 13.02 0.80 6.90
N ALA A 504 14.35 0.82 6.88
CA ALA A 504 15.12 0.82 5.62
C ALA A 504 14.82 -0.43 4.77
N SER A 505 14.71 -1.61 5.39
CA SER A 505 14.39 -2.85 4.69
C SER A 505 12.95 -2.92 4.16
N GLU A 506 11.99 -2.29 4.85
CA GLU A 506 10.61 -2.14 4.40
C GLU A 506 10.55 -1.22 3.18
N MET A 507 11.27 -0.09 3.25
CA MET A 507 11.42 0.84 2.12
C MET A 507 12.08 0.19 0.90
N ASP A 508 13.11 -0.64 1.08
CA ASP A 508 13.73 -1.40 -0.01
C ASP A 508 12.74 -2.34 -0.72
N ARG A 509 11.85 -2.98 0.04
CA ARG A 509 10.82 -3.86 -0.52
C ARG A 509 9.76 -3.08 -1.28
N GLU A 510 9.35 -1.93 -0.74
CA GLU A 510 8.41 -1.02 -1.41
C GLU A 510 9.01 -0.46 -2.71
N GLU A 511 10.24 0.03 -2.68
CA GLU A 511 10.94 0.52 -3.87
C GLU A 511 11.10 -0.59 -4.92
N SER A 512 11.49 -1.79 -4.51
CA SER A 512 11.58 -2.95 -5.42
C SER A 512 10.24 -3.30 -6.06
N SER A 513 9.14 -3.14 -5.32
CA SER A 513 7.78 -3.36 -5.83
C SER A 513 7.37 -2.28 -6.82
N ILE A 514 7.72 -1.01 -6.54
CA ILE A 514 7.50 0.12 -7.46
C ILE A 514 8.32 -0.06 -8.75
N ILE A 515 9.58 -0.48 -8.65
CA ILE A 515 10.44 -0.74 -9.82
C ILE A 515 9.84 -1.83 -10.72
N LYS A 516 9.30 -2.90 -10.13
CA LYS A 516 8.59 -3.94 -10.91
C LYS A 516 7.34 -3.40 -11.58
N MET A 517 6.55 -2.57 -10.87
CA MET A 517 5.36 -1.94 -11.43
C MET A 517 5.70 -1.00 -12.60
N LEU A 518 6.75 -0.19 -12.44
CA LEU A 518 7.28 0.68 -13.50
C LEU A 518 7.69 -0.14 -14.72
N SER A 519 8.47 -1.21 -14.53
CA SER A 519 8.89 -2.09 -15.63
C SER A 519 7.70 -2.71 -16.38
N ASN A 520 6.64 -3.09 -15.67
CA ASN A 520 5.43 -3.61 -16.30
C ASN A 520 4.70 -2.53 -17.10
N LEU A 521 4.54 -1.33 -16.54
CA LEU A 521 3.88 -0.20 -17.22
C LEU A 521 4.68 0.27 -18.45
N GLU A 522 6.01 0.30 -18.36
CA GLU A 522 6.90 0.62 -19.49
C GLU A 522 6.77 -0.44 -20.60
N SER A 523 6.68 -1.72 -20.24
CA SER A 523 6.43 -2.80 -21.22
C SER A 523 5.03 -2.69 -21.84
N GLU A 524 3.99 -2.36 -21.07
CA GLU A 524 2.64 -2.12 -21.59
C GLU A 524 2.62 -0.93 -22.55
N LEU A 525 3.32 0.16 -22.22
CA LEU A 525 3.40 1.34 -23.06
C LEU A 525 4.12 1.05 -24.38
N SER A 526 5.22 0.29 -24.35
CA SER A 526 5.92 -0.17 -25.54
C SER A 526 5.03 -1.04 -26.44
N GLY A 527 4.29 -2.00 -25.85
CA GLY A 527 3.37 -2.84 -26.62
C GLY A 527 2.23 -2.05 -27.27
N MET A 528 1.70 -1.04 -26.57
CA MET A 528 0.68 -0.14 -27.14
C MET A 528 1.22 0.74 -28.26
N GLU A 529 2.49 1.15 -28.19
CA GLU A 529 3.15 1.91 -29.26
C GLU A 529 3.22 1.06 -30.54
N GLU A 530 3.61 -0.20 -30.41
CA GLU A 530 3.63 -1.18 -31.52
C GLU A 530 2.22 -1.41 -32.09
N GLU A 531 1.22 -1.69 -31.26
CA GLU A 531 -0.19 -1.88 -31.71
C GLU A 531 -0.73 -0.65 -32.46
N LYS A 532 -0.38 0.55 -31.99
CA LYS A 532 -0.81 1.80 -32.61
C LYS A 532 -0.14 2.03 -33.96
N ASP A 533 1.14 1.67 -34.09
CA ASP A 533 1.87 1.72 -35.35
C ASP A 533 1.30 0.71 -36.37
N GLU A 534 0.93 -0.49 -35.94
CA GLU A 534 0.23 -1.47 -36.77
C GLU A 534 -1.14 -0.95 -37.24
N ILE A 535 -1.95 -0.38 -36.35
CA ILE A 535 -3.24 0.22 -36.70
C ILE A 535 -3.04 1.39 -37.69
N ASN A 536 -2.03 2.22 -37.48
CA ASN A 536 -1.68 3.31 -38.41
C ASN A 536 -1.32 2.79 -39.80
N GLN A 537 -0.51 1.73 -39.90
CA GLN A 537 -0.18 1.09 -41.17
C GLN A 537 -1.42 0.52 -41.86
N ASN A 538 -2.31 -0.14 -41.11
CA ASN A 538 -3.58 -0.66 -41.65
C ASN A 538 -4.50 0.45 -42.15
N ILE A 539 -4.58 1.58 -41.43
CA ILE A 539 -5.32 2.76 -41.88
C ILE A 539 -4.72 3.32 -43.18
N LEU A 540 -3.38 3.37 -43.31
CA LEU A 540 -2.72 3.81 -44.54
C LEU A 540 -3.09 2.94 -45.74
N ILE A 541 -2.98 1.62 -45.60
CA ILE A 541 -3.34 0.65 -46.65
C ILE A 541 -4.81 0.82 -47.06
N LEU A 542 -5.73 0.87 -46.09
CA LEU A 542 -7.16 1.05 -46.38
C LEU A 542 -7.49 2.40 -47.01
N ASN A 543 -6.76 3.49 -46.68
CA ASN A 543 -6.94 4.77 -47.36
C ASN A 543 -6.46 4.70 -48.83
N GLU A 544 -5.38 3.97 -49.13
CA GLU A 544 -4.93 3.75 -50.50
C GLU A 544 -5.96 2.94 -51.30
N GLU A 545 -6.55 1.90 -50.69
CA GLU A 545 -7.65 1.12 -51.26
C GLU A 545 -8.93 1.95 -51.45
N GLU A 546 -9.28 2.83 -50.50
CA GLU A 546 -10.42 3.75 -50.66
C GLU A 546 -10.19 4.71 -51.83
N LEU A 547 -8.97 5.23 -51.98
CA LEU A 547 -8.62 6.16 -53.05
C LEU A 547 -8.71 5.49 -54.42
N SER A 548 -8.17 4.27 -54.57
CA SER A 548 -8.24 3.52 -55.82
C SER A 548 -9.69 3.20 -56.21
N LEU A 549 -10.48 2.64 -55.30
CA LEU A 549 -11.91 2.34 -55.51
C LEU A 549 -12.72 3.60 -55.81
N SER A 550 -12.42 4.73 -55.17
CA SER A 550 -13.09 6.00 -55.44
C SER A 550 -12.75 6.57 -56.82
N THR A 551 -11.52 6.38 -57.32
CA THR A 551 -11.16 6.79 -58.68
C THR A 551 -11.84 5.93 -59.73
N GLU A 552 -11.95 4.62 -59.49
CA GLU A 552 -12.64 3.71 -60.39
C GLU A 552 -14.17 3.93 -60.40
N ASP A 553 -14.81 4.19 -59.25
CA ASP A 553 -16.24 4.54 -59.18
C ASP A 553 -16.54 5.82 -59.99
N LYS A 554 -15.66 6.84 -59.92
CA LYS A 554 -15.78 8.05 -60.73
C LYS A 554 -15.73 7.76 -62.24
N GLN A 555 -14.75 6.97 -62.67
CA GLN A 555 -14.62 6.60 -64.09
C GLN A 555 -15.83 5.80 -64.60
N GLN A 556 -16.37 4.89 -63.78
CA GLN A 556 -17.55 4.11 -64.16
C GLN A 556 -18.83 4.95 -64.16
N ARG A 557 -18.97 5.92 -63.25
CA ARG A 557 -20.08 6.88 -63.29
C ARG A 557 -20.04 7.75 -64.54
N GLU A 558 -18.86 8.20 -64.95
CA GLU A 558 -18.66 8.93 -66.21
C GLU A 558 -19.09 8.09 -67.42
N GLN A 559 -18.72 6.80 -67.45
CA GLN A 559 -19.18 5.87 -68.49
C GLN A 559 -20.70 5.67 -68.49
N VAL A 560 -21.35 5.57 -67.31
CA VAL A 560 -22.82 5.48 -67.23
C VAL A 560 -23.49 6.74 -67.73
N THR A 561 -22.92 7.92 -67.48
CA THR A 561 -23.43 9.19 -68.02
C THR A 561 -23.20 9.36 -69.52
N GLU A 562 -22.18 8.73 -70.11
CA GLU A 562 -22.00 8.72 -71.58
C GLU A 562 -22.94 7.74 -72.29
N ILE A 563 -23.40 6.69 -71.60
CA ILE A 563 -24.31 5.67 -72.15
C ILE A 563 -25.80 6.06 -71.98
N SER A 564 -26.12 6.95 -71.01
CA SER A 564 -27.47 7.45 -70.72
C SER A 564 -27.83 8.66 -71.57
#